data_AF-A0A315VPX4-F1
#
_entry.id   AF-A0A315VPX4-F1
#
_cell.length_a   1.000
_cell.length_b   1.000
_cell.length_c   1.000
_cell.angle_alpha   90.00
_cell.angle_beta   90.00
_cell.angle_gamma   90.00
#
_symmetry.space_group_name_H-M   'P 1'
#
loop_
_entity.id
_entity.type
_entity.pdbx_description
1 polymer ?
#
loop_
_entity_poly.entity_id
_entity_poly.type
_entity_poly.pdbx_seq_one_letter_code
_entity_poly.pdbx_strand_id
1 'polypeptide(L)'
;MQMWFFSGRWRFAPCRPAQAERSAVRNDQRVVTQFFVFLYCKCLWRGLKFVTRKFTGRCELQRICYGNKPGARRTLKIESSLRYSKYELLRSALSVHPDQVEKTIDDIMALKKINPDTNPQLGVSLQASLLQIVGYRSLMTEVEKLRREPYDSENAEHESMLMKLWKELRPDTPLTGRISKQWCEIGFQGNDPKTDFRGMGLLGLQNLLYFAEHDRGAALQMLQDSLQPKHNELNQPDWEQKVPDKAIGLRSDRMFCLKFTGPTFGSDPVTVARRPLFPSRYSFAIVGINITDLAYSLLVSGALKTHLYNVAPEMAGLQHFQQIFCYLMQEFQRFWIEEDPSDIMEFNRVRSKFHRRILRQLKNPDMALCPHFSASDLHLVNL
;
A
#
# COMPACT_ATOMS: atom_id res chain seq x y z
N MET A 1 69.50 -25.14 -8.61
CA MET A 1 69.37 -26.61 -8.54
C MET A 1 68.09 -26.90 -7.75
N GLN A 2 66.98 -27.44 -8.24
CA GLN A 2 66.60 -28.17 -9.46
C GLN A 2 65.23 -27.66 -9.94
N MET A 3 65.06 -27.61 -11.26
CA MET A 3 63.77 -27.51 -11.96
C MET A 3 63.03 -28.86 -11.90
N TRP A 4 61.69 -28.86 -11.91
CA TRP A 4 60.88 -29.55 -12.93
C TRP A 4 59.52 -28.85 -13.14
N PHE A 5 59.12 -28.87 -14.40
CA PHE A 5 58.01 -28.18 -15.07
C PHE A 5 56.60 -28.65 -14.66
N PHE A 6 55.63 -27.72 -14.70
CA PHE A 6 54.33 -28.00 -15.33
C PHE A 6 53.96 -26.88 -16.30
N SER A 7 53.74 -27.27 -17.54
CA SER A 7 53.29 -26.45 -18.66
C SER A 7 51.88 -25.90 -18.42
N GLY A 8 51.73 -24.57 -18.40
CA GLY A 8 50.43 -23.90 -18.37
C GLY A 8 50.44 -22.68 -19.27
N ARG A 9 50.19 -22.88 -20.56
CA ARG A 9 49.99 -21.81 -21.55
C ARG A 9 48.66 -21.12 -21.23
N TRP A 10 48.68 -20.02 -20.47
CA TRP A 10 47.53 -19.13 -20.35
C TRP A 10 47.27 -18.48 -21.71
N ARG A 11 46.23 -18.94 -22.42
CA ARG A 11 45.67 -18.20 -23.54
C ARG A 11 44.87 -17.04 -22.94
N PHE A 12 45.36 -15.81 -23.12
CA PHE A 12 44.47 -14.65 -23.06
C PHE A 12 43.50 -14.78 -24.24
N ALA A 13 42.27 -15.21 -23.96
CA ALA A 13 41.18 -15.05 -24.92
C ALA A 13 40.86 -13.55 -25.00
N PRO A 14 40.82 -12.94 -26.19
CA PRO A 14 40.30 -11.58 -26.30
C PRO A 14 38.81 -11.62 -25.93
N CYS A 15 38.44 -11.00 -24.81
CA CYS A 15 37.04 -10.65 -24.54
C CYS A 15 36.57 -9.78 -25.70
N ARG A 16 35.75 -10.34 -26.61
CA ARG A 16 35.21 -9.60 -27.76
C ARG A 16 34.29 -8.49 -27.25
N PRO A 17 34.59 -7.20 -27.50
CA PRO A 17 33.69 -6.07 -27.16
C PRO A 17 32.35 -6.13 -27.92
N ALA A 18 32.34 -6.88 -29.02
CA ALA A 18 31.28 -6.87 -30.02
C ALA A 18 29.89 -7.38 -29.53
N GLN A 19 29.79 -8.17 -28.46
CA GLN A 19 28.49 -8.64 -27.96
C GLN A 19 27.81 -7.61 -27.06
N ALA A 20 28.56 -6.94 -26.18
CA ALA A 20 28.06 -5.87 -25.31
C ALA A 20 27.67 -4.62 -26.13
N GLU A 21 28.49 -4.24 -27.12
CA GLU A 21 28.18 -3.14 -28.04
C GLU A 21 26.95 -3.44 -28.90
N ARG A 22 26.81 -4.66 -29.44
CA ARG A 22 25.60 -5.03 -30.22
C ARG A 22 24.33 -5.05 -29.38
N SER A 23 24.40 -5.43 -28.10
CA SER A 23 23.24 -5.33 -27.20
C SER A 23 22.89 -3.89 -26.85
N ALA A 24 23.89 -3.02 -26.63
CA ALA A 24 23.68 -1.60 -26.36
C ALA A 24 23.08 -0.88 -27.59
N VAL A 25 23.64 -1.09 -28.78
CA VAL A 25 23.14 -0.52 -30.05
C VAL A 25 21.72 -1.01 -30.36
N ARG A 26 21.40 -2.29 -30.10
CA ARG A 26 20.05 -2.82 -30.30
C ARG A 26 19.03 -2.24 -29.30
N ASN A 27 19.45 -1.93 -28.08
CA ASN A 27 18.60 -1.26 -27.09
C ASN A 27 18.38 0.21 -27.48
N ASP A 28 19.42 0.93 -27.90
CA ASP A 28 19.31 2.30 -28.40
C ASP A 28 18.39 2.40 -29.61
N GLN A 29 18.53 1.49 -30.57
CA GLN A 29 17.67 1.49 -31.76
C GLN A 29 16.20 1.18 -31.42
N ARG A 30 15.93 0.36 -30.40
CA ARG A 30 14.57 0.14 -29.87
C ARG A 30 14.02 1.40 -29.19
N VAL A 31 14.82 2.09 -28.37
CA VAL A 31 14.41 3.33 -27.70
C VAL A 31 14.11 4.44 -28.72
N VAL A 32 14.96 4.59 -29.73
CA VAL A 32 14.76 5.54 -30.83
C VAL A 32 13.51 5.19 -31.64
N THR A 33 13.31 3.90 -31.96
CA THR A 33 12.09 3.45 -32.65
C THR A 33 10.84 3.71 -31.81
N GLN A 34 10.85 3.41 -30.51
CA GLN A 34 9.76 3.71 -29.60
C GLN A 34 9.47 5.21 -29.49
N PHE A 35 10.52 6.04 -29.53
CA PHE A 35 10.40 7.49 -29.54
C PHE A 35 9.69 8.00 -30.82
N PHE A 36 10.09 7.51 -32.00
CA PHE A 36 9.44 7.88 -33.26
C PHE A 36 8.02 7.33 -33.37
N VAL A 37 7.76 6.11 -32.90
CA VAL A 37 6.40 5.54 -32.81
C VAL A 37 5.54 6.39 -31.87
N PHE A 38 6.06 6.79 -30.72
CA PHE A 38 5.36 7.67 -29.79
C PHE A 38 5.05 9.04 -30.42
N LEU A 39 6.01 9.63 -31.12
CA LEU A 39 5.84 10.91 -31.81
C LEU A 39 4.79 10.80 -32.93
N TYR A 40 4.87 9.75 -33.75
CA TYR A 40 3.91 9.44 -34.79
C TYR A 40 2.51 9.25 -34.22
N CYS A 41 2.35 8.42 -33.18
CA CYS A 41 1.08 8.21 -32.49
C CYS A 41 0.54 9.52 -31.89
N LYS A 42 1.39 10.41 -31.37
CA LYS A 42 0.98 11.73 -30.89
C LYS A 42 0.49 12.64 -32.01
N CYS A 43 1.18 12.69 -33.14
CA CYS A 43 0.77 13.48 -34.30
C CYS A 43 -0.54 12.94 -34.90
N LEU A 44 -0.64 11.62 -35.07
CA LEU A 44 -1.85 10.94 -35.54
C LEU A 44 -3.04 11.19 -34.60
N TRP A 45 -2.84 11.08 -33.29
CA TRP A 45 -3.87 11.34 -32.28
C TRP A 45 -4.34 12.81 -32.32
N ARG A 46 -3.42 13.76 -32.51
CA ARG A 46 -3.77 15.18 -32.69
C ARG A 46 -4.58 15.41 -33.97
N GLY A 47 -4.18 14.77 -35.07
CA GLY A 47 -4.92 14.78 -36.34
C GLY A 47 -6.33 14.21 -36.17
N LEU A 48 -6.46 13.03 -35.54
CA LEU A 48 -7.75 12.39 -35.25
C LEU A 48 -8.64 13.28 -34.37
N LYS A 49 -8.08 13.96 -33.37
CA LYS A 49 -8.82 14.93 -32.54
C LYS A 49 -9.36 16.10 -33.36
N PHE A 50 -8.57 16.62 -34.29
CA PHE A 50 -8.98 17.70 -35.18
C PHE A 50 -10.11 17.23 -36.10
N VAL A 51 -9.94 16.09 -36.75
CA VAL A 51 -10.93 15.47 -37.64
C VAL A 51 -12.24 15.21 -36.89
N THR A 52 -12.18 14.53 -35.74
CA THR A 52 -13.37 14.26 -34.91
C THR A 52 -14.07 15.53 -34.43
N ARG A 53 -13.34 16.61 -34.12
CA ARG A 53 -13.97 17.90 -33.80
C ARG A 53 -14.70 18.49 -35.02
N LYS A 54 -14.11 18.38 -36.22
CA LYS A 54 -14.75 18.85 -37.46
C LYS A 54 -16.03 18.07 -37.77
N PHE A 55 -16.05 16.76 -37.56
CA PHE A 55 -17.22 15.92 -37.82
C PHE A 55 -18.29 15.98 -36.73
N THR A 56 -17.92 16.04 -35.45
CA THR A 56 -18.88 15.97 -34.33
C THR A 56 -19.29 17.34 -33.78
N GLY A 57 -18.55 18.40 -34.10
CA GLY A 57 -18.66 19.71 -33.45
C GLY A 57 -18.21 19.74 -31.98
N ARG A 58 -17.94 18.58 -31.36
CA ARG A 58 -17.62 18.43 -29.94
C ARG A 58 -16.12 18.41 -29.70
N CYS A 59 -15.65 19.08 -28.66
CA CYS A 59 -14.29 18.94 -28.17
C CYS A 59 -14.09 17.61 -27.42
N GLU A 60 -12.83 17.28 -27.11
CA GLU A 60 -12.48 16.03 -26.41
C GLU A 60 -13.16 15.91 -25.04
N LEU A 61 -13.17 16.97 -24.24
CA LEU A 61 -13.81 16.97 -22.91
C LEU A 61 -15.31 16.69 -23.01
N GLN A 62 -16.00 17.28 -24.00
CA GLN A 62 -17.42 16.97 -24.27
C GLN A 62 -17.61 15.49 -24.61
N ARG A 63 -16.77 14.92 -25.50
CA ARG A 63 -16.87 13.50 -25.86
C ARG A 63 -16.61 12.58 -24.67
N ILE A 64 -15.67 12.93 -23.79
CA ILE A 64 -15.40 12.15 -22.58
C ILE A 64 -16.58 12.23 -21.61
N CYS A 65 -17.08 13.44 -21.31
CA CYS A 65 -18.17 13.61 -20.35
C CYS A 65 -19.48 12.96 -20.81
N TYR A 66 -19.83 13.06 -22.10
CA TYR A 66 -21.07 12.46 -22.62
C TYR A 66 -20.95 10.98 -22.93
N GLY A 67 -19.74 10.48 -23.21
CA GLY A 67 -19.50 9.09 -23.58
C GLY A 67 -19.16 8.16 -22.41
N ASN A 68 -19.06 8.67 -21.17
CA ASN A 68 -18.67 7.87 -20.01
C ASN A 68 -19.52 8.26 -18.80
N LYS A 69 -20.05 7.25 -18.09
CA LYS A 69 -20.76 7.44 -16.83
C LYS A 69 -19.85 8.09 -15.76
N PRO A 70 -20.42 8.76 -14.74
CA PRO A 70 -19.66 9.19 -13.56
C PRO A 70 -18.83 8.03 -12.98
N GLY A 71 -17.62 8.35 -12.51
CA GLY A 71 -16.69 7.35 -11.98
C GLY A 71 -15.29 7.43 -12.59
N ALA A 72 -14.44 6.47 -12.21
CA ALA A 72 -13.03 6.43 -12.56
C ALA A 72 -12.77 6.45 -14.07
N ARG A 73 -13.58 5.75 -14.87
CA ARG A 73 -13.40 5.74 -16.33
C ARG A 73 -13.48 7.14 -16.93
N ARG A 74 -14.42 7.96 -16.49
CA ARG A 74 -14.58 9.36 -16.96
C ARG A 74 -13.44 10.21 -16.43
N THR A 75 -13.18 10.14 -15.13
CA THR A 75 -12.21 11.00 -14.44
C THR A 75 -10.78 10.75 -14.88
N LEU A 76 -10.35 9.50 -15.05
CA LEU A 76 -9.01 9.16 -15.57
C LEU A 76 -8.80 9.66 -17.02
N LYS A 77 -9.84 9.62 -17.85
CA LYS A 77 -9.79 10.16 -19.21
C LYS A 77 -9.71 11.69 -19.21
N ILE A 78 -10.46 12.36 -18.33
CA ILE A 78 -10.37 13.81 -18.13
C ILE A 78 -8.98 14.20 -17.63
N GLU A 79 -8.47 13.54 -16.59
CA GLU A 79 -7.13 13.79 -16.04
C GLU A 79 -6.06 13.68 -17.13
N SER A 80 -6.12 12.63 -17.96
CA SER A 80 -5.20 12.42 -19.08
C SER A 80 -5.35 13.52 -20.16
N SER A 81 -6.58 13.89 -20.50
CA SER A 81 -6.88 14.96 -21.46
C SER A 81 -6.32 16.31 -21.00
N LEU A 82 -6.48 16.64 -19.72
CA LEU A 82 -5.96 17.86 -19.10
C LEU A 82 -4.42 17.84 -19.05
N ARG A 83 -3.81 16.75 -18.55
CA ARG A 83 -2.35 16.59 -18.39
C ARG A 83 -1.59 16.80 -19.69
N TYR A 84 -2.11 16.29 -20.80
CA TYR A 84 -1.46 16.37 -22.11
C TYR A 84 -2.02 17.48 -23.02
N SER A 85 -2.79 18.40 -22.45
CA SER A 85 -3.31 19.56 -23.17
C SER A 85 -2.18 20.48 -23.65
N LYS A 86 -2.39 21.14 -24.78
CA LYS A 86 -1.51 22.22 -25.27
C LYS A 86 -1.72 23.56 -24.54
N TYR A 87 -2.82 23.68 -23.81
CA TYR A 87 -3.19 24.91 -23.12
C TYR A 87 -2.74 24.83 -21.67
N GLU A 88 -2.01 25.84 -21.20
CA GLU A 88 -1.52 25.89 -19.82
C GLU A 88 -2.64 25.84 -18.80
N LEU A 89 -3.71 26.61 -19.03
CA LEU A 89 -4.90 26.63 -18.18
C LEU A 89 -5.50 25.23 -17.90
N LEU A 90 -5.47 24.33 -18.89
CA LEU A 90 -5.97 22.97 -18.71
C LEU A 90 -4.98 22.09 -17.93
N ARG A 91 -3.67 22.35 -18.06
CA ARG A 91 -2.64 21.61 -17.32
C ARG A 91 -2.64 22.03 -15.85
N SER A 92 -2.74 23.33 -15.59
CA SER A 92 -2.77 23.90 -14.24
C SER A 92 -4.02 23.51 -13.45
N ALA A 93 -5.15 23.27 -14.13
CA ALA A 93 -6.39 22.79 -13.50
C ALA A 93 -6.19 21.53 -12.64
N LEU A 94 -5.24 20.65 -12.97
CA LEU A 94 -4.96 19.45 -12.18
C LEU A 94 -4.41 19.74 -10.77
N SER A 95 -3.91 20.96 -10.53
CA SER A 95 -3.28 21.41 -9.29
C SER A 95 -4.06 22.52 -8.59
N VAL A 96 -5.29 22.79 -9.03
CA VAL A 96 -6.07 23.90 -8.49
C VAL A 96 -6.53 23.60 -7.05
N HIS A 97 -6.64 24.64 -6.22
CA HIS A 97 -7.27 24.52 -4.92
C HIS A 97 -8.77 24.18 -5.08
N PRO A 98 -9.37 23.33 -4.22
CA PRO A 98 -10.78 22.97 -4.31
C PRO A 98 -11.74 24.16 -4.50
N ASP A 99 -11.57 25.23 -3.74
CA ASP A 99 -12.43 26.43 -3.80
C ASP A 99 -12.39 27.17 -5.14
N GLN A 100 -11.36 26.91 -5.96
CA GLN A 100 -11.17 27.54 -7.27
C GLN A 100 -11.60 26.62 -8.42
N VAL A 101 -12.15 25.45 -8.12
CA VAL A 101 -12.59 24.47 -9.14
C VAL A 101 -13.69 25.07 -10.03
N GLU A 102 -14.71 25.70 -9.46
CA GLU A 102 -15.83 26.28 -10.22
C GLU A 102 -15.36 27.32 -11.23
N LYS A 103 -14.60 28.31 -10.75
CA LYS A 103 -13.96 29.31 -11.61
C LYS A 103 -13.09 28.69 -12.71
N THR A 104 -12.35 27.63 -12.38
CA THR A 104 -11.52 26.92 -13.36
C THR A 104 -12.37 26.24 -14.43
N ILE A 105 -13.55 25.73 -14.08
CA ILE A 105 -14.50 25.18 -15.06
C ILE A 105 -14.98 26.28 -16.01
N ASP A 106 -15.35 27.44 -15.50
CA ASP A 106 -15.78 28.58 -16.31
C ASP A 106 -14.69 29.01 -17.30
N ASP A 107 -13.45 29.13 -16.81
CA ASP A 107 -12.29 29.47 -17.65
C ASP A 107 -12.04 28.40 -18.74
N ILE A 108 -12.20 27.12 -18.41
CA ILE A 108 -12.09 26.01 -19.39
C ILE A 108 -13.20 26.12 -20.44
N MET A 109 -14.44 26.38 -20.03
CA MET A 109 -15.59 26.50 -20.95
C MET A 109 -15.41 27.69 -21.89
N ALA A 110 -14.97 28.84 -21.37
CA ALA A 110 -14.66 30.04 -22.14
C ALA A 110 -13.53 29.77 -23.15
N LEU A 111 -12.40 29.20 -22.71
CA LEU A 111 -11.27 28.86 -23.57
C LEU A 111 -11.65 27.90 -24.70
N LYS A 112 -12.56 26.95 -24.42
CA LYS A 112 -13.04 25.98 -25.41
C LYS A 112 -14.18 26.51 -26.27
N LYS A 113 -14.68 27.71 -25.99
CA LYS A 113 -15.84 28.34 -26.64
C LYS A 113 -17.08 27.44 -26.55
N ILE A 114 -17.36 26.91 -25.37
CA ILE A 114 -18.51 26.05 -25.10
C ILE A 114 -19.61 26.91 -24.50
N ASN A 115 -20.81 26.88 -25.10
CA ASN A 115 -21.99 27.54 -24.56
C ASN A 115 -22.60 26.65 -23.44
N PRO A 116 -22.73 27.15 -22.19
CA PRO A 116 -23.29 26.39 -21.07
C PRO A 116 -24.75 25.97 -21.26
N ASP A 117 -25.60 26.82 -21.83
CA ASP A 117 -27.04 26.56 -22.01
C ASP A 117 -27.30 25.35 -22.92
N THR A 118 -26.46 25.20 -23.94
CA THR A 118 -26.50 24.05 -24.87
C THR A 118 -25.76 22.83 -24.34
N ASN A 119 -25.00 22.95 -23.25
CA ASN A 119 -24.18 21.89 -22.67
C ASN A 119 -24.27 21.85 -21.11
N PRO A 120 -25.47 21.86 -20.51
CA PRO A 120 -25.62 22.10 -19.06
C PRO A 120 -24.94 21.03 -18.20
N GLN A 121 -24.96 19.78 -18.67
CA GLN A 121 -24.34 18.64 -17.95
C GLN A 121 -22.81 18.60 -18.05
N LEU A 122 -22.20 19.40 -18.93
CA LEU A 122 -20.75 19.39 -19.12
C LEU A 122 -20.04 20.01 -17.91
N GLY A 123 -20.51 21.18 -17.46
CA GLY A 123 -19.94 21.87 -16.30
C GLY A 123 -19.94 20.98 -15.07
N VAL A 124 -21.10 20.41 -14.74
CA VAL A 124 -21.27 19.48 -13.61
C VAL A 124 -20.37 18.25 -13.72
N SER A 125 -20.31 17.63 -14.91
CA SER A 125 -19.46 16.44 -15.13
C SER A 125 -17.96 16.76 -14.99
N LEU A 126 -17.53 17.93 -15.48
CA LEU A 126 -16.15 18.38 -15.35
C LEU A 126 -15.82 18.77 -13.92
N GLN A 127 -16.71 19.48 -13.23
CA GLN A 127 -16.56 19.86 -11.83
C GLN A 127 -16.38 18.64 -10.94
N ALA A 128 -17.29 17.66 -11.02
CA ALA A 128 -17.18 16.42 -10.25
C ALA A 128 -15.85 15.70 -10.52
N SER A 129 -15.46 15.58 -11.79
CA SER A 129 -14.19 14.92 -12.15
C SER A 129 -12.97 15.72 -11.68
N LEU A 130 -13.03 17.06 -11.66
CA LEU A 130 -11.94 17.90 -11.19
C LEU A 130 -11.82 17.86 -9.67
N LEU A 131 -12.94 17.90 -8.93
CA LEU A 131 -13.00 17.68 -7.48
C LEU A 131 -12.36 16.35 -7.08
N GLN A 132 -12.67 15.28 -7.80
CA GLN A 132 -12.04 13.97 -7.59
C GLN A 132 -10.52 14.00 -7.79
N ILE A 133 -10.05 14.65 -8.86
CA ILE A 133 -8.62 14.76 -9.17
C ILE A 133 -7.88 15.56 -8.09
N VAL A 134 -8.40 16.72 -7.71
CA VAL A 134 -7.75 17.58 -6.69
C VAL A 134 -7.85 16.95 -5.30
N GLY A 135 -9.00 16.34 -4.98
CA GLY A 135 -9.22 15.59 -3.74
C GLY A 135 -8.23 14.46 -3.53
N TYR A 136 -7.96 13.68 -4.59
CA TYR A 136 -6.93 12.64 -4.54
C TYR A 136 -5.54 13.18 -4.16
N ARG A 137 -5.20 14.40 -4.62
CA ARG A 137 -3.92 15.05 -4.29
C ARG A 137 -3.89 15.57 -2.87
N SER A 138 -4.98 16.18 -2.41
CA SER A 138 -5.14 16.58 -1.02
C SER A 138 -4.99 15.38 -0.08
N LEU A 139 -5.69 14.28 -0.38
CA LEU A 139 -5.58 13.03 0.36
C LEU A 139 -4.14 12.49 0.40
N MET A 140 -3.44 12.44 -0.74
CA MET A 140 -2.03 12.02 -0.76
C MET A 140 -1.15 12.87 0.17
N THR A 141 -1.42 14.17 0.24
CA THR A 141 -0.65 15.11 1.07
C THR A 141 -0.94 14.88 2.55
N GLU A 142 -2.21 14.69 2.91
CA GLU A 142 -2.65 14.40 4.28
C GLU A 142 -2.11 13.05 4.78
N VAL A 143 -2.26 11.99 3.98
CA VAL A 143 -1.74 10.65 4.30
C VAL A 143 -0.22 10.67 4.44
N GLU A 144 0.51 11.38 3.56
CA GLU A 144 1.97 11.49 3.68
C GLU A 144 2.40 12.28 4.91
N LYS A 145 1.65 13.32 5.30
CA LYS A 145 1.89 14.06 6.54
C LYS A 145 1.81 13.12 7.75
N LEU A 146 0.73 12.36 7.88
CA LEU A 146 0.52 11.41 8.99
C LEU A 146 1.53 10.27 8.97
N ARG A 147 1.93 9.78 7.79
CA ARG A 147 2.94 8.72 7.66
C ARG A 147 4.32 9.19 8.15
N ARG A 148 4.65 10.46 7.93
CA ARG A 148 5.93 11.05 8.34
C ARG A 148 5.95 11.53 9.79
N GLU A 149 4.79 11.76 10.38
CA GLU A 149 4.67 12.18 11.77
C GLU A 149 5.05 11.02 12.70
N PRO A 150 6.17 11.11 13.44
CA PRO A 150 6.58 10.05 14.34
C PRO A 150 5.64 9.98 15.54
N TYR A 151 5.41 8.78 16.04
CA TYR A 151 4.77 8.60 17.34
C TYR A 151 5.61 9.25 18.44
N ASP A 152 4.96 10.06 19.28
CA ASP A 152 5.58 10.77 20.40
C ASP A 152 4.91 10.38 21.71
N SER A 153 5.70 9.84 22.64
CA SER A 153 5.24 9.41 23.97
C SER A 153 4.98 10.59 24.92
N GLU A 154 5.51 11.77 24.61
CA GLU A 154 5.27 12.98 25.40
C GLU A 154 4.03 13.75 24.91
N ASN A 155 3.46 13.35 23.77
CA ASN A 155 2.24 13.93 23.23
C ASN A 155 1.00 13.21 23.78
N ALA A 156 0.17 13.94 24.54
CA ALA A 156 -1.02 13.39 25.18
C ALA A 156 -2.06 12.83 24.19
N GLU A 157 -2.18 13.39 22.99
CA GLU A 157 -3.12 12.89 21.97
C GLU A 157 -2.64 11.57 21.38
N HIS A 158 -1.33 11.42 21.15
CA HIS A 158 -0.72 10.18 20.66
C HIS A 158 -0.86 9.05 21.68
N GLU A 159 -0.55 9.32 22.95
CA GLU A 159 -0.73 8.37 24.04
C GLU A 159 -2.21 8.00 24.21
N SER A 160 -3.13 8.97 24.15
CA SER A 160 -4.58 8.73 24.20
C SER A 160 -5.05 7.77 23.09
N MET A 161 -4.62 7.98 21.84
CA MET A 161 -4.94 7.07 20.74
C MET A 161 -4.40 5.65 20.96
N LEU A 162 -3.17 5.51 21.47
CA LEU A 162 -2.58 4.20 21.75
C LEU A 162 -3.29 3.47 22.89
N MET A 163 -3.64 4.20 23.97
CA MET A 163 -4.43 3.63 25.07
C MET A 163 -5.82 3.22 24.62
N LYS A 164 -6.45 4.02 23.75
CA LYS A 164 -7.76 3.71 23.18
C LYS A 164 -7.71 2.44 22.33
N LEU A 165 -6.68 2.28 21.49
CA LEU A 165 -6.48 1.06 20.71
C LEU A 165 -6.43 -0.18 21.59
N TRP A 166 -5.69 -0.12 22.70
CA TRP A 166 -5.66 -1.20 23.67
C TRP A 166 -7.06 -1.50 24.22
N LYS A 167 -7.77 -0.48 24.69
CA LYS A 167 -9.11 -0.61 25.28
C LYS A 167 -10.10 -1.26 24.31
N GLU A 168 -10.05 -0.92 23.02
CA GLU A 168 -10.96 -1.49 22.02
C GLU A 168 -10.69 -2.99 21.77
N LEU A 169 -9.41 -3.40 21.76
CA LEU A 169 -8.96 -4.76 21.47
C LEU A 169 -8.88 -5.69 22.71
N ARG A 170 -8.75 -5.11 23.91
CA ARG A 170 -8.60 -5.78 25.21
C ARG A 170 -9.42 -5.05 26.29
N PRO A 171 -10.76 -5.01 26.15
CA PRO A 171 -11.62 -4.27 27.09
C PRO A 171 -11.54 -4.82 28.53
N ASP A 172 -11.31 -6.12 28.69
CA ASP A 172 -11.36 -6.81 29.98
C ASP A 172 -10.01 -6.85 30.71
N THR A 173 -8.93 -6.37 30.09
CA THR A 173 -7.58 -6.46 30.65
C THR A 173 -6.90 -5.10 30.56
N PRO A 174 -6.93 -4.27 31.61
CA PRO A 174 -6.23 -3.00 31.63
C PRO A 174 -4.72 -3.16 31.47
N LEU A 175 -4.06 -2.15 30.89
CA LEU A 175 -2.60 -2.10 30.87
C LEU A 175 -2.06 -1.86 32.28
N THR A 176 -1.06 -2.63 32.69
CA THR A 176 -0.31 -2.42 33.94
C THR A 176 0.62 -1.22 33.85
N GLY A 177 0.92 -0.77 32.63
CA GLY A 177 1.76 0.39 32.36
C GLY A 177 1.97 0.60 30.86
N ARG A 178 2.40 1.80 30.50
CA ARG A 178 2.67 2.17 29.10
C ARG A 178 3.73 1.28 28.46
N ILE A 179 4.79 0.92 29.18
CA ILE A 179 5.81 -0.02 28.72
C ILE A 179 5.55 -1.35 29.43
N SER A 180 5.08 -2.36 28.70
CA SER A 180 4.69 -3.65 29.27
C SER A 180 4.70 -4.75 28.21
N LYS A 181 4.86 -6.02 28.63
CA LYS A 181 4.78 -7.17 27.72
C LYS A 181 3.38 -7.37 27.11
N GLN A 182 2.36 -6.72 27.67
CA GLN A 182 0.97 -6.87 27.23
C GLN A 182 0.79 -6.44 25.77
N TRP A 183 1.58 -5.48 25.27
CA TRP A 183 1.53 -5.07 23.87
C TRP A 183 1.78 -6.20 22.86
N CYS A 184 2.57 -7.21 23.24
CA CYS A 184 2.76 -8.41 22.44
C CYS A 184 1.45 -9.20 22.23
N GLU A 185 0.49 -9.11 23.16
CA GLU A 185 -0.79 -9.83 23.09
C GLU A 185 -1.70 -9.33 21.97
N ILE A 186 -1.51 -8.08 21.52
CA ILE A 186 -2.20 -7.53 20.34
C ILE A 186 -1.28 -7.45 19.12
N GLY A 187 -0.09 -8.06 19.21
CA GLY A 187 0.82 -8.25 18.09
C GLY A 187 1.74 -7.07 17.78
N PHE A 188 2.12 -6.26 18.76
CA PHE A 188 3.28 -5.34 18.66
C PHE A 188 4.59 -6.07 18.96
N GLN A 189 5.73 -5.50 18.56
CA GLN A 189 7.05 -6.06 18.85
C GLN A 189 7.57 -5.52 20.19
N GLY A 190 7.76 -6.42 21.14
CA GLY A 190 8.34 -6.09 22.44
C GLY A 190 7.40 -5.26 23.31
N ASN A 191 7.97 -4.55 24.28
CA ASN A 191 7.20 -3.95 25.37
C ASN A 191 6.73 -2.52 25.07
N ASP A 192 7.15 -1.93 23.95
CA ASP A 192 6.84 -0.55 23.58
C ASP A 192 6.50 -0.42 22.08
N PRO A 193 5.22 -0.20 21.74
CA PRO A 193 4.74 0.02 20.37
C PRO A 193 5.41 1.18 19.62
N LYS A 194 6.04 2.13 20.32
CA LYS A 194 6.71 3.30 19.71
C LYS A 194 7.68 2.88 18.60
N THR A 195 8.39 1.77 18.79
CA THR A 195 9.38 1.30 17.82
C THR A 195 8.74 0.64 16.58
N ASP A 196 7.49 0.21 16.63
CA ASP A 196 6.81 -0.43 15.50
C ASP A 196 6.28 0.60 14.49
N PHE A 197 5.93 1.80 14.96
CA PHE A 197 5.41 2.87 14.11
C PHE A 197 6.47 3.59 13.28
N ARG A 198 7.76 3.23 13.35
CA ARG A 198 8.85 3.95 12.66
C ARG A 198 8.62 4.13 11.15
N GLY A 199 8.06 3.13 10.47
CA GLY A 199 7.85 3.16 9.02
C GLY A 199 6.63 3.97 8.59
N MET A 200 5.52 3.83 9.33
CA MET A 200 4.20 4.37 8.98
C MET A 200 3.73 5.50 9.88
N GLY A 201 4.55 5.93 10.85
CA GLY A 201 4.25 7.03 11.75
C GLY A 201 2.89 6.90 12.44
N LEU A 202 2.26 8.05 12.65
CA LEU A 202 0.93 8.17 13.24
C LEU A 202 -0.16 7.54 12.37
N LEU A 203 0.03 7.49 11.04
CA LEU A 203 -0.90 6.83 10.12
C LEU A 203 -1.12 5.35 10.49
N GLY A 204 -0.05 4.64 10.88
CA GLY A 204 -0.14 3.24 11.31
C GLY A 204 -1.01 3.07 12.56
N LEU A 205 -0.85 3.95 13.55
CA LEU A 205 -1.66 3.95 14.77
C LEU A 205 -3.12 4.31 14.47
N GLN A 206 -3.35 5.38 13.71
CA GLN A 206 -4.70 5.83 13.36
C GLN A 206 -5.48 4.78 12.58
N ASN A 207 -4.84 4.09 11.62
CA ASN A 207 -5.50 3.02 10.87
C ASN A 207 -5.88 1.83 11.77
N LEU A 208 -4.96 1.38 12.62
CA LEU A 208 -5.25 0.30 13.58
C LEU A 208 -6.41 0.68 14.51
N LEU A 209 -6.40 1.90 15.05
CA LEU A 209 -7.47 2.41 15.91
C LEU A 209 -8.78 2.50 15.15
N TYR A 210 -8.77 3.07 13.94
CA TYR A 210 -9.97 3.18 13.10
C TYR A 210 -10.61 1.81 12.85
N PHE A 211 -9.80 0.80 12.53
CA PHE A 211 -10.30 -0.56 12.34
C PHE A 211 -10.88 -1.17 13.61
N ALA A 212 -10.23 -0.97 14.77
CA ALA A 212 -10.73 -1.44 16.05
C ALA A 212 -12.05 -0.76 16.47
N GLU A 213 -12.27 0.50 16.07
CA GLU A 213 -13.48 1.27 16.40
C GLU A 213 -14.64 1.01 15.44
N HIS A 214 -14.38 1.00 14.13
CA HIS A 214 -15.42 1.01 13.10
C HIS A 214 -15.76 -0.39 12.60
N ASP A 215 -14.86 -1.35 12.77
CA ASP A 215 -15.10 -2.76 12.43
C ASP A 215 -14.60 -3.67 13.55
N ARG A 216 -15.05 -3.35 14.77
CA ARG A 216 -14.61 -3.99 16.01
C ARG A 216 -14.78 -5.51 15.96
N GLY A 217 -15.88 -5.99 15.39
CA GLY A 217 -16.14 -7.43 15.24
C GLY A 217 -15.07 -8.12 14.41
N ALA A 218 -14.75 -7.59 13.22
CA ALA A 218 -13.69 -8.15 12.39
C ALA A 218 -12.31 -8.00 13.05
N ALA A 219 -12.03 -6.86 13.69
CA ALA A 219 -10.76 -6.62 14.36
C ALA A 219 -10.50 -7.63 15.50
N LEU A 220 -11.50 -7.85 16.37
CA LEU A 220 -11.41 -8.82 17.46
C LEU A 220 -11.31 -10.26 16.95
N GLN A 221 -12.10 -10.63 15.94
CA GLN A 221 -12.02 -11.97 15.34
C GLN A 221 -10.64 -12.22 14.70
N MET A 222 -10.13 -11.25 13.93
CA MET A 222 -8.80 -11.34 13.33
C MET A 222 -7.71 -11.45 14.41
N LEU A 223 -7.81 -10.67 15.48
CA LEU A 223 -6.89 -10.75 16.60
C LEU A 223 -6.94 -12.12 17.28
N GLN A 224 -8.13 -12.67 17.53
CA GLN A 224 -8.28 -14.01 18.08
C GLN A 224 -7.69 -15.08 17.16
N ASP A 225 -8.00 -15.05 15.86
CA ASP A 225 -7.48 -15.98 14.86
C ASP A 225 -5.96 -15.92 14.75
N SER A 226 -5.40 -14.73 14.94
CA SER A 226 -3.97 -14.46 14.87
C SER A 226 -3.21 -15.13 16.02
N LEU A 227 -3.87 -15.38 17.17
CA LEU A 227 -3.30 -16.01 18.36
C LEU A 227 -3.41 -17.54 18.38
N GLN A 228 -4.17 -18.15 17.46
CA GLN A 228 -4.37 -19.59 17.43
C GLN A 228 -3.14 -20.35 16.87
N PRO A 229 -2.70 -21.44 17.52
CA PRO A 229 -1.69 -22.35 16.98
C PRO A 229 -2.09 -22.98 15.65
N LYS A 230 -1.12 -23.27 14.79
CA LYS A 230 -1.37 -24.06 13.58
C LYS A 230 -1.62 -25.52 13.96
N HIS A 231 -2.65 -26.11 13.35
CA HIS A 231 -3.13 -27.47 13.60
C HIS A 231 -2.04 -28.56 13.50
N ASN A 232 -0.96 -28.35 12.74
CA ASN A 232 0.13 -29.32 12.60
C ASN A 232 1.06 -29.43 13.82
N GLU A 233 1.04 -28.48 14.75
CA GLU A 233 1.88 -28.53 15.97
C GLU A 233 1.23 -29.34 17.11
N LEU A 234 -0.08 -29.61 17.04
CA LEU A 234 -0.79 -30.45 18.02
C LEU A 234 -0.50 -31.95 17.86
N ASN A 235 0.19 -32.36 16.79
CA ASN A 235 0.53 -33.76 16.50
C ASN A 235 1.99 -34.13 16.83
N GLN A 236 2.73 -33.31 17.59
CA GLN A 236 4.00 -33.76 18.16
C GLN A 236 3.73 -34.64 19.39
N PRO A 237 4.16 -35.93 19.39
CA PRO A 237 3.94 -36.79 20.54
C PRO A 237 4.74 -36.29 21.76
N ASP A 238 4.01 -36.20 22.86
CA ASP A 238 4.40 -35.71 24.18
C ASP A 238 5.49 -36.61 24.82
N TRP A 239 6.75 -36.42 24.43
CA TRP A 239 7.90 -37.09 25.08
C TRP A 239 8.71 -36.16 25.98
N GLU A 240 8.42 -34.85 26.01
CA GLU A 240 9.18 -33.87 26.79
C GLU A 240 8.80 -33.81 28.29
N GLN A 241 7.77 -34.53 28.75
CA GLN A 241 7.32 -34.48 30.14
C GLN A 241 7.99 -35.48 31.11
N LYS A 242 9.11 -36.13 30.76
CA LYS A 242 9.80 -37.04 31.69
C LYS A 242 11.31 -36.81 31.77
N VAL A 243 11.72 -35.85 32.59
CA VAL A 243 13.03 -35.90 33.27
C VAL A 243 12.84 -35.44 34.73
N PRO A 244 13.11 -36.28 35.75
CA PRO A 244 12.99 -35.90 37.16
C PRO A 244 14.19 -35.06 37.63
N ASP A 245 13.90 -34.11 38.52
CA ASP A 245 14.85 -33.20 39.17
C ASP A 245 16.03 -33.90 39.88
N LYS A 246 17.25 -33.38 39.66
CA LYS A 246 18.35 -33.30 40.66
C LYS A 246 19.60 -32.59 40.10
N ALA A 247 19.94 -31.44 40.68
CA ALA A 247 21.29 -30.87 40.94
C ALA A 247 21.17 -29.32 40.99
N ILE A 248 21.05 -28.72 42.19
CA ILE A 248 22.13 -28.14 43.01
C ILE A 248 22.99 -27.08 42.27
N GLY A 249 22.67 -25.80 42.56
CA GLY A 249 23.60 -24.71 42.90
C GLY A 249 24.65 -24.25 41.89
N LEU A 250 24.55 -23.01 41.42
CA LEU A 250 25.49 -21.91 41.71
C LEU A 250 25.07 -20.60 41.01
N ARG A 251 25.23 -19.48 41.73
CA ARG A 251 25.04 -18.08 41.28
C ARG A 251 26.15 -17.67 40.30
N SER A 252 25.84 -16.76 39.38
CA SER A 252 26.41 -15.38 39.30
C SER A 252 26.35 -14.79 37.88
N ASP A 253 25.79 -13.58 37.80
CA ASP A 253 26.09 -12.42 36.95
C ASP A 253 26.31 -12.47 35.41
N ARG A 254 25.57 -11.55 34.76
CA ARG A 254 25.91 -10.63 33.63
C ARG A 254 26.59 -11.21 32.38
N MET A 255 26.03 -10.92 31.20
CA MET A 255 26.64 -10.13 30.09
C MET A 255 25.64 -10.09 28.90
N PHE A 256 25.11 -8.92 28.50
CA PHE A 256 25.58 -8.02 27.43
C PHE A 256 25.61 -8.60 26.00
N CYS A 257 24.96 -7.84 25.10
CA CYS A 257 24.94 -8.01 23.65
C CYS A 257 26.33 -7.98 23.00
N LEU A 258 26.55 -8.85 22.01
CA LEU A 258 27.61 -8.76 20.99
C LEU A 258 26.99 -9.26 19.66
N LYS A 259 26.75 -8.39 18.67
CA LYS A 259 27.63 -8.03 17.53
C LYS A 259 28.30 -9.23 16.83
N PHE A 260 27.95 -9.37 15.55
CA PHE A 260 28.52 -10.25 14.53
C PHE A 260 30.01 -10.00 14.27
N THR A 261 30.81 -11.07 14.17
CA THR A 261 31.88 -11.28 13.17
C THR A 261 32.14 -12.81 13.03
N GLY A 262 32.46 -13.30 11.82
CA GLY A 262 32.58 -14.74 11.47
C GLY A 262 33.93 -15.40 11.84
N PRO A 263 34.32 -16.50 11.18
CA PRO A 263 33.94 -17.87 11.51
C PRO A 263 35.11 -18.71 12.04
N THR A 264 34.86 -19.62 12.98
CA THR A 264 35.75 -20.73 13.31
C THR A 264 34.94 -22.00 13.57
N PHE A 265 35.38 -23.09 12.94
CA PHE A 265 34.89 -24.45 13.11
C PHE A 265 35.20 -24.96 14.52
N GLY A 266 34.21 -25.55 15.19
CA GLY A 266 34.35 -26.24 16.46
C GLY A 266 33.02 -26.91 16.81
N SER A 267 33.02 -28.24 16.82
CA SER A 267 31.88 -29.11 17.13
C SER A 267 31.63 -29.16 18.63
N ASP A 268 30.48 -28.65 19.08
CA ASP A 268 29.95 -28.80 20.45
C ASP A 268 28.40 -28.76 20.43
N PRO A 269 27.73 -29.36 21.43
CA PRO A 269 26.36 -29.85 21.31
C PRO A 269 25.32 -28.75 21.19
N VAL A 270 24.28 -29.04 20.42
CA VAL A 270 23.16 -28.17 20.08
C VAL A 270 22.53 -27.57 21.35
N THR A 271 22.93 -26.34 21.67
CA THR A 271 22.14 -25.45 22.51
C THR A 271 20.86 -25.15 21.74
N VAL A 272 19.79 -25.89 22.03
CA VAL A 272 18.46 -25.60 21.50
C VAL A 272 18.09 -24.21 22.00
N ALA A 273 18.26 -23.22 21.14
CA ALA A 273 17.76 -21.88 21.34
C ALA A 273 16.28 -21.99 21.69
N ARG A 274 15.89 -21.46 22.85
CA ARG A 274 14.48 -21.31 23.24
C ARG A 274 13.74 -20.65 22.07
N ARG A 275 12.90 -21.43 21.39
CA ARG A 275 12.05 -20.91 20.31
C ARG A 275 11.19 -19.79 20.89
N PRO A 276 11.15 -18.60 20.30
CA PRO A 276 10.19 -17.60 20.74
C PRO A 276 8.78 -18.14 20.48
N LEU A 277 7.94 -18.10 21.52
CA LEU A 277 6.51 -18.39 21.44
C LEU A 277 5.86 -17.45 20.41
N PHE A 278 5.66 -17.92 19.19
CA PHE A 278 4.61 -17.41 18.32
C PHE A 278 3.97 -18.58 17.55
N PRO A 279 3.17 -19.43 18.21
CA PRO A 279 2.26 -20.33 17.52
C PRO A 279 1.04 -19.51 17.08
N SER A 280 1.28 -18.49 16.26
CA SER A 280 0.31 -17.46 15.89
C SER A 280 0.33 -17.36 14.37
N ARG A 281 -0.84 -17.34 13.72
CA ARG A 281 -0.94 -17.25 12.26
C ARG A 281 -0.18 -16.05 11.71
N TYR A 282 -0.23 -14.92 12.41
CA TYR A 282 0.64 -13.75 12.26
C TYR A 282 0.43 -12.76 13.43
N SER A 283 1.23 -11.71 13.48
CA SER A 283 1.15 -10.65 14.52
C SER A 283 0.18 -9.54 14.11
N PHE A 284 -0.99 -9.43 14.75
CA PHE A 284 -2.09 -8.52 14.33
C PHE A 284 -1.62 -7.07 14.09
N ALA A 285 -1.03 -6.39 15.08
CA ALA A 285 -0.65 -4.98 14.93
C ALA A 285 0.46 -4.79 13.88
N ILE A 286 1.48 -5.65 13.86
CA ILE A 286 2.53 -5.62 12.82
C ILE A 286 1.96 -5.82 11.41
N VAL A 287 1.03 -6.76 11.23
CA VAL A 287 0.35 -6.94 9.95
C VAL A 287 -0.46 -5.70 9.60
N GLY A 288 -1.20 -5.09 10.53
CA GLY A 288 -1.90 -3.84 10.28
C GLY A 288 -0.98 -2.67 9.87
N ILE A 289 0.18 -2.52 10.50
CA ILE A 289 1.17 -1.51 10.08
C ILE A 289 1.68 -1.81 8.67
N ASN A 290 1.90 -3.09 8.34
CA ASN A 290 2.37 -3.50 7.04
C ASN A 290 1.30 -3.39 5.92
N ILE A 291 0.02 -3.58 6.26
CA ILE A 291 -1.11 -3.34 5.37
C ILE A 291 -1.35 -1.83 5.18
N THR A 292 -1.08 -1.00 6.19
CA THR A 292 -1.03 0.46 6.03
C THR A 292 0.01 0.88 4.98
N ASP A 293 1.22 0.29 5.02
CA ASP A 293 2.24 0.51 3.99
C ASP A 293 1.79 0.05 2.58
N LEU A 294 1.04 -1.06 2.50
CA LEU A 294 0.48 -1.54 1.25
C LEU A 294 -0.59 -0.55 0.71
N ALA A 295 -1.50 -0.09 1.56
CA ALA A 295 -2.53 0.89 1.20
C ALA A 295 -1.89 2.21 0.72
N TYR A 296 -0.87 2.68 1.43
CA TYR A 296 -0.08 3.86 1.04
C TYR A 296 0.60 3.67 -0.32
N SER A 297 1.21 2.50 -0.57
CA SER A 297 1.84 2.18 -1.85
C SER A 297 0.84 2.18 -3.01
N LEU A 298 -0.38 1.69 -2.79
CA LEU A 298 -1.47 1.75 -3.77
C LEU A 298 -1.93 3.20 -4.03
N LEU A 299 -1.92 4.05 -3.00
CA LEU A 299 -2.24 5.48 -3.12
C LEU A 299 -1.17 6.22 -3.94
N VAL A 300 0.11 6.10 -3.58
CA VAL A 300 1.19 6.85 -4.25
C VAL A 300 1.39 6.39 -5.70
N SER A 301 1.23 5.09 -5.98
CA SER A 301 1.30 4.57 -7.36
C SER A 301 0.15 5.03 -8.27
N GLY A 302 -0.91 5.61 -7.70
CA GLY A 302 -2.11 6.01 -8.44
C GLY A 302 -3.12 4.86 -8.65
N ALA A 303 -2.85 3.66 -8.15
CA ALA A 303 -3.74 2.51 -8.31
C ALA A 303 -5.10 2.73 -7.63
N LEU A 304 -5.13 3.41 -6.47
CA LEU A 304 -6.37 3.71 -5.76
C LEU A 304 -7.25 4.74 -6.47
N LYS A 305 -6.80 5.42 -7.52
CA LYS A 305 -7.65 6.33 -8.30
C LYS A 305 -8.89 5.63 -8.82
N THR A 306 -8.74 4.37 -9.28
CA THR A 306 -9.86 3.57 -9.76
C THR A 306 -10.95 3.45 -8.71
N HIS A 307 -10.58 3.09 -7.48
CA HIS A 307 -11.55 2.95 -6.39
C HIS A 307 -12.08 4.31 -5.93
N LEU A 308 -11.20 5.25 -5.60
CA LEU A 308 -11.60 6.55 -5.02
C LEU A 308 -12.49 7.35 -5.97
N TYR A 309 -12.24 7.33 -7.28
CA TYR A 309 -13.11 8.02 -8.23
C TYR A 309 -14.47 7.33 -8.43
N ASN A 310 -14.62 6.08 -8.00
CA ASN A 310 -15.89 5.35 -8.04
C ASN A 310 -16.72 5.51 -6.76
N VAL A 311 -16.08 5.74 -5.60
CA VAL A 311 -16.78 5.78 -4.30
C VAL A 311 -16.87 7.17 -3.68
N ALA A 312 -16.03 8.11 -4.10
CA ALA A 312 -16.07 9.50 -3.65
C ALA A 312 -16.44 10.39 -4.85
N PRO A 313 -17.73 10.66 -5.10
CA PRO A 313 -18.18 11.49 -6.23
C PRO A 313 -17.72 12.95 -6.11
N GLU A 314 -17.51 13.42 -4.88
CA GLU A 314 -16.97 14.74 -4.57
C GLU A 314 -15.45 14.68 -4.33
N MET A 315 -15.03 14.63 -3.06
CA MET A 315 -13.64 14.70 -2.64
C MET A 315 -13.31 13.56 -1.69
N ALA A 316 -12.27 12.80 -2.03
CA ALA A 316 -11.75 11.78 -1.13
C ALA A 316 -11.02 12.43 0.07
N GLY A 317 -11.36 11.99 1.28
CA GLY A 317 -10.71 12.37 2.53
C GLY A 317 -10.09 11.19 3.27
N LEU A 318 -9.41 11.44 4.40
CA LEU A 318 -8.70 10.43 5.19
C LEU A 318 -9.56 9.21 5.54
N GLN A 319 -10.85 9.42 5.83
CA GLN A 319 -11.81 8.35 6.13
C GLN A 319 -11.89 7.30 5.01
N HIS A 320 -11.83 7.72 3.74
CA HIS A 320 -11.84 6.78 2.61
C HIS A 320 -10.57 5.92 2.59
N PHE A 321 -9.42 6.50 2.95
CA PHE A 321 -8.17 5.75 3.07
C PHE A 321 -8.23 4.73 4.21
N GLN A 322 -8.83 5.10 5.33
CA GLN A 322 -9.04 4.20 6.48
C GLN A 322 -10.03 3.07 6.16
N GLN A 323 -11.10 3.34 5.40
CA GLN A 323 -12.01 2.31 4.91
C GLN A 323 -11.31 1.32 3.96
N ILE A 324 -10.43 1.82 3.08
CA ILE A 324 -9.58 0.97 2.24
C ILE A 324 -8.65 0.11 3.09
N PHE A 325 -8.09 0.67 4.17
CA PHE A 325 -7.30 -0.10 5.12
C PHE A 325 -8.11 -1.25 5.76
N CYS A 326 -9.33 -0.98 6.23
CA CYS A 326 -10.22 -2.01 6.79
C CYS A 326 -10.53 -3.12 5.77
N TYR A 327 -10.84 -2.74 4.53
CA TYR A 327 -11.05 -3.70 3.43
C TYR A 327 -9.82 -4.59 3.23
N LEU A 328 -8.64 -3.97 3.12
CA LEU A 328 -7.38 -4.68 2.87
C LEU A 328 -7.00 -5.60 4.03
N MET A 329 -7.27 -5.21 5.28
CA MET A 329 -7.06 -6.06 6.45
C MET A 329 -7.88 -7.34 6.39
N GLN A 330 -9.19 -7.23 6.14
CA GLN A 330 -10.08 -8.38 6.08
C GLN A 330 -9.81 -9.27 4.86
N GLU A 331 -9.58 -8.68 3.69
CA GLU A 331 -9.21 -9.43 2.49
C GLU A 331 -7.86 -10.13 2.66
N PHE A 332 -6.90 -9.48 3.32
CA PHE A 332 -5.62 -10.09 3.60
C PHE A 332 -5.76 -11.26 4.58
N GLN A 333 -6.59 -11.16 5.63
CA GLN A 333 -6.88 -12.28 6.53
C GLN A 333 -7.42 -13.49 5.75
N ARG A 334 -8.45 -13.27 4.92
CA ARG A 334 -9.02 -14.33 4.08
C ARG A 334 -7.99 -14.92 3.14
N PHE A 335 -7.20 -14.07 2.48
CA PHE A 335 -6.14 -14.49 1.58
C PHE A 335 -5.03 -15.27 2.30
N TRP A 336 -4.66 -14.88 3.52
CA TRP A 336 -3.66 -15.57 4.33
C TRP A 336 -4.10 -16.99 4.68
N ILE A 337 -5.37 -17.15 5.07
CA ILE A 337 -5.96 -18.46 5.35
C ILE A 337 -6.03 -19.31 4.08
N GLU A 338 -6.46 -18.73 2.95
CA GLU A 338 -6.53 -19.42 1.65
C GLU A 338 -5.16 -19.90 1.16
N GLU A 339 -4.11 -19.12 1.37
CA GLU A 339 -2.75 -19.47 0.94
C GLU A 339 -2.09 -20.52 1.84
N ASP A 340 -2.61 -20.72 3.06
CA ASP A 340 -2.11 -21.64 4.08
C ASP A 340 -0.57 -21.74 4.11
N PRO A 341 0.15 -20.61 4.35
CA PRO A 341 1.60 -20.62 4.35
C PRO A 341 2.12 -21.59 5.43
N SER A 342 3.33 -22.13 5.26
CA SER A 342 3.92 -23.06 6.23
C SER A 342 4.17 -22.37 7.57
N ASP A 343 4.69 -21.14 7.53
CA ASP A 343 4.99 -20.34 8.71
C ASP A 343 5.00 -18.83 8.38
N ILE A 344 5.29 -18.02 9.39
CA ILE A 344 5.32 -16.56 9.28
C ILE A 344 6.46 -16.03 8.38
N MET A 345 7.51 -16.82 8.11
CA MET A 345 8.62 -16.41 7.25
C MET A 345 8.18 -16.23 5.79
N GLU A 346 7.06 -16.85 5.41
CA GLU A 346 6.44 -16.67 4.09
C GLU A 346 5.66 -15.35 3.96
N PHE A 347 5.60 -14.54 5.02
CA PHE A 347 4.77 -13.34 5.06
C PHE A 347 5.01 -12.41 3.87
N ASN A 348 6.27 -12.08 3.59
CA ASN A 348 6.61 -11.18 2.48
C ASN A 348 6.22 -11.75 1.11
N ARG A 349 6.29 -13.08 0.92
CA ARG A 349 5.87 -13.76 -0.31
C ARG A 349 4.36 -13.66 -0.50
N VAL A 350 3.60 -14.00 0.54
CA VAL A 350 2.13 -13.97 0.55
C VAL A 350 1.63 -12.54 0.36
N ARG A 351 2.15 -11.58 1.14
CA ARG A 351 1.85 -10.15 1.01
C ARG A 351 2.11 -9.63 -0.41
N SER A 352 3.23 -10.00 -1.02
CA SER A 352 3.53 -9.61 -2.40
C SER A 352 2.53 -10.20 -3.41
N LYS A 353 2.06 -11.43 -3.19
CA LYS A 353 1.02 -12.07 -4.02
C LYS A 353 -0.32 -11.36 -3.85
N PHE A 354 -0.68 -11.01 -2.61
CA PHE A 354 -1.87 -10.23 -2.28
C PHE A 354 -1.84 -8.85 -2.95
N HIS A 355 -0.74 -8.10 -2.83
CA HIS A 355 -0.57 -6.81 -3.50
C HIS A 355 -0.81 -6.93 -5.02
N ARG A 356 -0.24 -7.95 -5.68
CA ARG A 356 -0.49 -8.21 -7.11
C ARG A 356 -1.96 -8.57 -7.41
N ARG A 357 -2.69 -9.20 -6.49
CA ARG A 357 -4.13 -9.50 -6.64
C ARG A 357 -4.94 -8.20 -6.61
N ILE A 358 -4.69 -7.33 -5.63
CA ILE A 358 -5.37 -6.02 -5.52
C ILE A 358 -5.07 -5.13 -6.73
N LEU A 359 -3.81 -5.03 -7.16
CA LEU A 359 -3.45 -4.28 -8.36
C LEU A 359 -4.16 -4.79 -9.62
N ARG A 360 -4.39 -6.10 -9.74
CA ARG A 360 -5.12 -6.68 -10.88
C ARG A 360 -6.60 -6.29 -10.85
N GLN A 361 -7.23 -6.29 -9.67
CA GLN A 361 -8.62 -5.86 -9.51
C GLN A 361 -8.77 -4.37 -9.89
N LEU A 362 -7.87 -3.51 -9.40
CA LEU A 362 -7.89 -2.06 -9.66
C LEU A 362 -7.61 -1.66 -11.12
N LYS A 363 -7.26 -2.60 -12.00
CA LYS A 363 -7.20 -2.36 -13.46
C LYS A 363 -8.59 -2.28 -14.10
N ASN A 364 -9.61 -2.88 -13.50
CA ASN A 364 -10.97 -2.74 -13.96
C ASN A 364 -11.48 -1.34 -13.57
N PRO A 365 -11.80 -0.44 -14.52
CA PRO A 365 -12.22 0.92 -14.21
C PRO A 365 -13.51 1.01 -13.41
N ASP A 366 -14.30 -0.06 -13.35
CA ASP A 366 -15.56 -0.11 -12.60
C ASP A 366 -15.36 -0.74 -11.20
N MET A 367 -14.12 -1.01 -10.80
CA MET A 367 -13.79 -1.62 -9.49
C MET A 367 -13.96 -0.62 -8.34
N ALA A 368 -14.58 -1.09 -7.26
CA ALA A 368 -14.58 -0.44 -5.95
C ALA A 368 -14.23 -1.46 -4.85
N LEU A 369 -13.21 -1.16 -4.05
CA LEU A 369 -12.79 -1.96 -2.89
C LEU A 369 -13.75 -1.71 -1.71
N CYS A 370 -14.96 -2.27 -1.79
CA CYS A 370 -15.95 -2.12 -0.73
C CYS A 370 -15.86 -3.30 0.24
N PRO A 371 -15.77 -3.06 1.55
CA PRO A 371 -16.05 -4.08 2.56
C PRO A 371 -17.49 -4.58 2.38
N HIS A 372 -17.76 -5.82 2.80
CA HIS A 372 -19.13 -6.25 3.08
C HIS A 372 -19.61 -5.51 4.33
N PHE A 373 -19.79 -4.20 4.25
CA PHE A 373 -20.47 -3.46 5.28
C PHE A 373 -21.94 -3.87 5.27
N SER A 374 -22.55 -3.98 6.44
CA SER A 374 -24.00 -4.19 6.51
C SER A 374 -24.68 -3.05 5.75
N ALA A 375 -25.85 -3.32 5.15
CA ALA A 375 -26.60 -2.36 4.33
C ALA A 375 -26.83 -0.98 4.99
N SER A 376 -26.70 -0.90 6.32
CA SER A 376 -26.81 0.30 7.14
C SER A 376 -25.78 1.39 6.77
N ASP A 377 -24.56 1.02 6.34
CA ASP A 377 -23.48 1.99 6.04
C ASP A 377 -23.47 2.46 4.58
N LEU A 378 -24.27 1.83 3.70
CA LEU A 378 -24.42 2.24 2.30
C LEU A 378 -25.17 3.57 2.14
N HIS A 379 -25.89 4.03 3.17
CA HIS A 379 -26.56 5.34 3.17
C HIS A 379 -25.58 6.52 3.25
N LEU A 380 -24.30 6.28 3.55
CA LEU A 380 -23.25 7.31 3.51
C LEU A 380 -22.48 7.38 2.18
N VAL A 381 -22.70 6.41 1.27
CA VAL A 381 -22.02 6.34 -0.03
C VAL A 381 -22.89 6.88 -1.17
N ASN A 382 -24.19 7.10 -0.91
CA ASN A 382 -25.14 7.68 -1.86
C ASN A 382 -25.80 8.93 -1.28
N LEU A 383 -25.07 10.03 -1.18
CA LEU A 383 -25.58 11.39 -1.34
C LEU A 383 -24.54 12.23 -2.10
#